data_AF-A0A536STB6-F1
#
_entry.id   AF-A0A536STB6-F1
#
_cell.length_a   1.000
_cell.length_b   1.000
_cell.length_c   1.000
_cell.angle_alpha   90.00
_cell.angle_beta   90.00
_cell.angle_gamma   90.00
#
_symmetry.space_group_name_H-M   'P 1'
#
loop_
_entity.id
_entity.type
_entity.pdbx_description
1 polymer ?
#
loop_
_entity_poly.entity_id
_entity_poly.type
_entity_poly.pdbx_seq_one_letter_code
_entity_poly.pdbx_strand_id
1 'polypeptide(L)'
;MIRRQVLALAAAALTAGLAASATAQTITLHGAVQFNDDHAFNKSLLRFEELVRKYYGKPVNFVLHKNSELGLEKDYFAYMNQGKAVDYGIVSPAHMSTFSKAAPFIDAPFLFRDLAHWNKVLDADLLKPIADEIAQKADVMLIGYAGGGTRNIFVNKPVRNLAEMKNLKVRVQGAPIWSRTFAAIGMSPTVIAYNEVYNAIQNGVISAGENEAAGVESMKFYEVGPNL
;
A
#
# COMPACT_ATOMS: atom_id res chain seq x y z
N MET A 1 48.29 -41.71 -36.31
CA MET A 1 47.25 -41.97 -35.28
C MET A 1 47.25 -40.95 -34.14
N ILE A 2 48.40 -40.39 -33.73
CA ILE A 2 48.52 -39.47 -32.59
C ILE A 2 47.77 -38.12 -32.77
N ARG A 3 47.75 -37.54 -33.98
CA ARG A 3 47.03 -36.27 -34.25
C ARG A 3 45.51 -36.34 -34.08
N ARG A 4 44.88 -37.51 -34.31
CA ARG A 4 43.43 -37.68 -34.14
C ARG A 4 43.02 -37.80 -32.66
N GLN A 5 43.92 -38.28 -31.79
CA GLN A 5 43.66 -38.40 -30.36
C GLN A 5 43.80 -37.06 -29.63
N VAL A 6 44.72 -36.19 -30.06
CA VAL A 6 44.89 -34.84 -29.47
C VAL A 6 43.69 -33.92 -29.77
N LEU A 7 43.11 -34.03 -30.96
CA LEU A 7 41.90 -33.26 -31.35
C LEU A 7 40.64 -33.70 -30.59
N ALA A 8 40.51 -34.98 -30.25
CA ALA A 8 39.39 -35.50 -29.46
C ALA A 8 39.46 -35.08 -27.98
N LEU A 9 40.66 -35.00 -27.41
CA LEU A 9 40.90 -34.53 -26.04
C LEU A 9 40.66 -33.03 -25.87
N ALA A 10 40.97 -32.21 -26.89
CA ALA A 10 40.69 -30.78 -26.87
C ALA A 10 39.18 -30.46 -26.97
N ALA A 11 38.42 -31.26 -27.72
CA ALA A 11 36.97 -31.11 -27.84
C ALA A 11 36.22 -31.50 -26.54
N ALA A 12 36.69 -32.54 -25.83
CA ALA A 12 36.12 -32.95 -24.54
C ALA A 12 36.38 -31.93 -23.41
N ALA A 13 37.51 -31.23 -23.44
CA ALA A 13 37.83 -30.17 -22.48
C ALA A 13 36.98 -28.91 -22.71
N LEU A 14 36.59 -28.61 -23.96
CA LEU A 14 35.72 -27.48 -24.27
C LEU A 14 34.26 -27.71 -23.85
N THR A 15 33.78 -28.96 -23.86
CA THR A 15 32.42 -29.28 -23.41
C THR A 15 32.27 -29.33 -21.88
N ALA A 16 33.35 -29.58 -21.14
CA ALA A 16 33.33 -29.59 -19.68
C ALA A 16 33.30 -28.18 -19.06
N GLY A 17 33.74 -27.14 -19.78
CA GLY A 17 33.73 -25.75 -19.32
C GLY A 17 32.39 -25.02 -19.45
N LEU A 18 31.40 -25.62 -20.14
CA LEU A 18 30.07 -25.02 -20.38
C LEU A 18 29.01 -25.45 -19.35
N ALA A 19 29.35 -26.34 -18.42
CA ALA A 19 28.53 -26.61 -17.24
C ALA A 19 28.80 -25.59 -16.12
N ALA A 20 28.85 -24.30 -16.46
CA ALA A 20 28.64 -23.27 -15.47
C ALA A 20 27.21 -23.47 -14.96
N SER A 21 27.09 -24.04 -13.76
CA SER A 21 25.82 -24.14 -13.07
C SER A 21 25.25 -22.73 -13.05
N ALA A 22 24.17 -22.49 -13.79
CA ALA A 22 23.43 -21.24 -13.74
C ALA A 22 22.85 -21.12 -12.34
N THR A 23 23.65 -20.61 -11.40
CA THR A 23 23.19 -20.24 -10.08
C THR A 23 22.12 -19.19 -10.30
N ALA A 24 20.88 -19.55 -9.97
CA ALA A 24 19.76 -18.64 -10.10
C ALA A 24 20.12 -17.35 -9.36
N GLN A 25 20.15 -16.22 -10.08
CA GLN A 25 20.45 -14.92 -9.49
C GLN A 25 19.42 -14.66 -8.38
N THR A 26 19.90 -14.47 -7.15
CA THR A 26 19.03 -14.07 -6.05
C THR A 26 18.44 -12.71 -6.37
N ILE A 27 17.12 -12.66 -6.51
CA ILE A 27 16.40 -11.40 -6.62
C ILE A 27 16.26 -10.81 -5.21
N THR A 28 16.42 -9.49 -5.06
CA THR A 28 16.10 -8.78 -3.81
C THR A 28 14.90 -7.89 -4.08
N LEU A 29 13.88 -7.99 -3.24
CA LEU A 29 12.68 -7.17 -3.30
C LEU A 29 12.66 -6.21 -2.10
N HIS A 30 12.51 -4.93 -2.37
CA HIS A 30 12.41 -3.85 -1.39
C HIS A 30 10.94 -3.52 -1.10
N GLY A 31 10.54 -3.71 0.15
CA GLY A 31 9.19 -3.41 0.64
C GLY A 31 9.18 -2.08 1.39
N ALA A 32 8.03 -1.39 1.40
CA ALA A 32 7.84 -0.20 2.23
C ALA A 32 6.52 -0.24 3.01
N VAL A 33 6.58 0.16 4.29
CA VAL A 33 5.41 0.32 5.15
C VAL A 33 5.60 1.50 6.10
N GLN A 34 4.57 2.36 6.21
CA GLN A 34 4.64 3.57 7.03
C GLN A 34 4.48 3.32 8.54
N PHE A 35 4.13 2.09 8.93
CA PHE A 35 3.75 1.70 10.29
C PHE A 35 4.84 0.87 11.01
N ASN A 36 4.64 0.70 12.32
CA ASN A 36 5.49 -0.13 13.19
C ASN A 36 5.21 -1.63 13.04
N ASP A 37 5.86 -2.46 13.87
CA ASP A 37 5.75 -3.92 13.85
C ASP A 37 4.39 -4.47 14.30
N ASP A 38 3.63 -3.69 15.06
CA ASP A 38 2.34 -4.12 15.59
C ASP A 38 1.20 -3.93 14.58
N HIS A 39 1.37 -3.05 13.60
CA HIS A 39 0.33 -2.75 12.62
C HIS A 39 0.06 -3.90 11.64
N ALA A 40 -1.21 -4.08 11.27
CA ALA A 40 -1.66 -5.17 10.42
C ALA A 40 -0.97 -5.21 9.04
N PHE A 41 -0.64 -4.04 8.47
CA PHE A 41 0.04 -3.98 7.17
C PHE A 41 1.48 -4.52 7.22
N ASN A 42 2.24 -4.24 8.27
CA ASN A 42 3.58 -4.80 8.43
C ASN A 42 3.50 -6.33 8.57
N LYS A 43 2.62 -6.82 9.44
CA LYS A 43 2.35 -8.26 9.60
C LYS A 43 1.92 -8.94 8.30
N SER A 44 1.11 -8.26 7.49
CA SER A 44 0.66 -8.77 6.17
C SER A 44 1.81 -8.87 5.17
N LEU A 45 2.71 -7.87 5.15
CA LEU A 45 3.88 -7.88 4.27
C LEU A 45 4.89 -8.96 4.69
N LEU A 46 5.16 -9.12 5.99
CA LEU A 46 5.99 -10.21 6.50
C LEU A 46 5.40 -11.59 6.14
N ARG A 47 4.07 -11.73 6.20
CA ARG A 47 3.40 -12.96 5.76
C ARG A 47 3.56 -13.18 4.26
N PHE A 48 3.46 -12.12 3.45
CA PHE A 48 3.73 -12.20 2.01
C PHE A 48 5.17 -12.69 1.75
N GLU A 49 6.17 -12.11 2.42
CA GLU A 49 7.57 -12.55 2.29
C GLU A 49 7.75 -14.04 2.62
N GLU A 50 7.18 -14.50 3.72
CA GLU A 50 7.22 -15.91 4.14
C GLU A 50 6.61 -16.83 3.08
N LEU A 51 5.44 -16.47 2.56
CA LEU A 51 4.73 -17.27 1.57
C LEU A 51 5.47 -17.30 0.22
N VAL A 52 6.06 -16.19 -0.21
CA VAL A 52 6.88 -16.17 -1.43
C VAL A 52 8.11 -17.05 -1.25
N ARG A 53 8.82 -16.95 -0.12
CA ARG A 53 9.96 -17.84 0.16
C ARG A 53 9.57 -19.32 0.14
N LYS A 54 8.38 -19.65 0.66
CA LYS A 54 7.85 -21.01 0.70
C LYS A 54 7.49 -21.55 -0.69
N TYR A 55 6.87 -20.74 -1.55
CA TYR A 55 6.27 -21.22 -2.79
C TYR A 55 7.07 -20.90 -4.06
N TYR A 56 7.95 -19.90 -4.05
CA TYR A 56 8.65 -19.46 -5.26
C TYR A 56 9.70 -20.48 -5.76
N GLY A 57 10.28 -21.27 -4.86
CA GLY A 57 11.23 -22.34 -5.21
C GLY A 57 12.57 -21.87 -5.78
N LYS A 58 12.83 -20.56 -5.81
CA LYS A 58 14.09 -19.94 -6.25
C LYS A 58 14.63 -18.99 -5.16
N PRO A 59 15.94 -18.69 -5.17
CA PRO A 59 16.51 -17.70 -4.25
C PRO A 59 15.83 -16.34 -4.40
N VAL A 60 15.29 -15.83 -3.28
CA VAL A 60 14.69 -14.50 -3.16
C VAL A 60 15.13 -13.91 -1.82
N ASN A 61 15.46 -12.63 -1.81
CA ASN A 61 15.72 -11.85 -0.62
C ASN A 61 14.65 -10.74 -0.50
N PHE A 62 14.35 -10.36 0.73
CA PHE A 62 13.40 -9.31 1.04
C PHE A 62 14.04 -8.31 1.99
N VAL A 63 13.82 -7.02 1.73
CA VAL A 63 14.23 -5.92 2.59
C VAL A 63 13.00 -5.06 2.84
N LEU A 64 12.40 -5.16 4.03
CA LEU A 64 11.22 -4.37 4.39
C LEU A 64 11.63 -3.11 5.16
N HIS A 65 11.46 -1.96 4.51
CA HIS A 65 11.65 -0.64 5.09
C HIS A 65 10.39 -0.22 5.85
N LYS A 66 10.52 0.08 7.14
CA LYS A 66 9.41 0.29 8.07
C LYS A 66 9.35 1.73 8.57
N ASN A 67 8.30 2.09 9.31
CA ASN A 67 8.19 3.39 9.98
C ASN A 67 8.44 4.59 9.05
N SER A 68 7.95 4.52 7.82
CA SER A 68 8.08 5.57 6.80
C SER A 68 9.54 5.88 6.39
N GLU A 69 10.46 4.93 6.53
CA GLU A 69 11.86 5.08 6.10
C GLU A 69 11.99 5.48 4.62
N LEU A 70 11.09 4.98 3.76
CA LEU A 70 11.00 5.34 2.34
C LEU A 70 9.83 6.31 2.03
N GLY A 71 9.37 7.06 3.03
CA GLY A 71 8.26 8.00 2.88
C GLY A 71 6.90 7.35 3.15
N LEU A 72 5.85 7.98 2.62
CA LEU A 72 4.45 7.63 2.86
C LEU A 72 3.83 6.91 1.66
N GLU A 73 2.53 6.63 1.79
CA GLU A 73 1.84 5.84 0.81
C GLU A 73 1.79 6.42 -0.61
N LYS A 74 1.85 7.74 -0.71
CA LYS A 74 1.93 8.40 -2.01
C LYS A 74 3.30 8.17 -2.67
N ASP A 75 4.36 8.16 -1.86
CA ASP A 75 5.74 8.11 -2.32
C ASP A 75 6.08 6.71 -2.82
N TYR A 76 5.74 5.68 -2.04
CA TYR A 76 6.05 4.31 -2.46
C TYR A 76 5.33 3.87 -3.76
N PHE A 77 4.20 4.48 -4.12
CA PHE A 77 3.43 4.12 -5.30
C PHE A 77 4.02 4.82 -6.52
N ALA A 78 4.47 6.06 -6.33
CA ALA A 78 5.27 6.76 -7.32
C ALA A 78 6.61 6.04 -7.57
N TYR A 79 7.24 5.47 -6.53
CA TYR A 79 8.46 4.66 -6.65
C TYR A 79 8.23 3.36 -7.41
N MET A 80 7.16 2.62 -7.08
CA MET A 80 6.75 1.42 -7.83
C MET A 80 6.48 1.76 -9.31
N ASN A 81 5.71 2.81 -9.61
CA ASN A 81 5.45 3.27 -10.98
C ASN A 81 6.73 3.65 -11.76
N GLN A 82 7.75 4.16 -11.07
CA GLN A 82 9.04 4.50 -11.68
C GLN A 82 9.98 3.30 -11.81
N GLY A 83 9.64 2.15 -11.23
CA GLY A 83 10.50 0.97 -11.15
C GLY A 83 11.76 1.20 -10.31
N LYS A 84 11.66 1.92 -9.19
CA LYS A 84 12.80 2.29 -8.33
C LYS A 84 12.44 2.22 -6.86
N ALA A 85 13.43 1.94 -6.00
CA ALA A 85 13.40 2.05 -4.52
C ALA A 85 12.38 1.18 -3.76
N VAL A 86 11.17 0.97 -4.28
CA VAL A 86 10.13 0.12 -3.69
C VAL A 86 9.58 -0.81 -4.77
N ASP A 87 9.65 -2.11 -4.50
CA ASP A 87 9.11 -3.19 -5.33
C ASP A 87 7.72 -3.65 -4.86
N TYR A 88 7.42 -3.52 -3.57
CA TYR A 88 6.11 -3.91 -3.01
C TYR A 88 5.70 -3.10 -1.78
N GLY A 89 4.40 -2.98 -1.56
CA GLY A 89 3.80 -2.29 -0.41
C GLY A 89 2.28 -2.45 -0.40
N ILE A 90 1.62 -1.98 0.65
CA ILE A 90 0.16 -1.92 0.74
C ILE A 90 -0.26 -0.46 0.64
N VAL A 91 -1.01 -0.09 -0.38
CA VAL A 91 -1.33 1.32 -0.71
C VAL A 91 -2.84 1.56 -0.69
N SER A 92 -3.28 2.61 0.00
CA SER A 92 -4.66 3.08 -0.10
C SER A 92 -4.99 3.50 -1.55
N PRO A 93 -6.14 3.09 -2.11
CA PRO A 93 -6.53 3.45 -3.47
C PRO A 93 -6.60 4.96 -3.74
N ALA A 94 -6.82 5.77 -2.68
CA ALA A 94 -6.80 7.22 -2.79
C ALA A 94 -5.45 7.78 -3.27
N HIS A 95 -4.34 7.11 -2.95
CA HIS A 95 -3.00 7.53 -3.36
C HIS A 95 -2.66 7.15 -4.80
N MET A 96 -3.48 6.30 -5.43
CA MET A 96 -3.34 5.89 -6.83
C MET A 96 -4.11 6.80 -7.81
N SER A 97 -4.91 7.75 -7.30
CA SER A 97 -5.89 8.50 -8.10
C SER A 97 -5.30 9.34 -9.23
N THR A 98 -4.03 9.73 -9.12
CA THR A 98 -3.31 10.47 -10.15
C THR A 98 -2.92 9.60 -11.34
N PHE A 99 -2.81 8.29 -11.15
CA PHE A 99 -2.43 7.32 -12.18
C PHE A 99 -3.65 6.63 -12.79
N SER A 100 -4.63 6.26 -11.96
CA SER A 100 -5.92 5.73 -12.40
C SER A 100 -7.07 6.46 -11.71
N LYS A 101 -7.99 7.01 -12.50
CA LYS A 101 -9.21 7.64 -11.98
C LYS A 101 -10.19 6.63 -11.41
N ALA A 102 -10.08 5.36 -11.80
CA ALA A 102 -10.91 4.28 -11.30
C ALA A 102 -10.45 3.78 -9.92
N ALA A 103 -9.15 3.90 -9.60
CA ALA A 103 -8.59 3.35 -8.36
C ALA A 103 -9.35 3.75 -7.08
N PRO A 104 -9.75 5.03 -6.85
CA PRO A 104 -10.49 5.39 -5.64
C PRO A 104 -11.87 4.74 -5.50
N PHE A 105 -12.40 4.07 -6.53
CA PHE A 105 -13.64 3.31 -6.45
C PHE A 105 -13.45 1.88 -5.90
N ILE A 106 -12.21 1.48 -5.59
CA ILE A 106 -11.95 0.25 -4.82
C ILE A 106 -12.59 0.37 -3.42
N ASP A 107 -12.51 1.54 -2.79
CA ASP A 107 -12.96 1.75 -1.41
C ASP A 107 -13.64 3.10 -1.16
N ALA A 108 -14.28 3.66 -2.18
CA ALA A 108 -14.96 4.95 -2.08
C ALA A 108 -15.87 5.03 -0.83
N PRO A 109 -15.92 6.18 -0.14
CA PRO A 109 -16.77 6.34 1.05
C PRO A 109 -18.22 5.90 0.78
N PHE A 110 -18.78 5.14 1.72
CA PHE A 110 -20.15 4.58 1.66
C PHE A 110 -20.43 3.58 0.52
N LEU A 111 -19.41 3.08 -0.18
CA LEU A 111 -19.58 2.06 -1.23
C LEU A 111 -20.03 0.69 -0.67
N PHE A 112 -19.45 0.29 0.47
CA PHE A 112 -19.75 -0.98 1.12
C PHE A 112 -20.74 -0.79 2.27
N ARG A 113 -21.73 -1.69 2.37
CA ARG A 113 -22.76 -1.65 3.42
C ARG A 113 -22.23 -2.18 4.75
N ASP A 114 -21.38 -3.20 4.66
CA ASP A 114 -20.80 -3.94 5.79
C ASP A 114 -19.63 -4.80 5.28
N LEU A 115 -18.97 -5.50 6.20
CA LEU A 115 -17.86 -6.40 5.89
C LEU A 115 -18.27 -7.60 5.03
N ALA A 116 -19.50 -8.09 5.14
CA ALA A 116 -19.96 -9.21 4.30
C ALA A 116 -20.09 -8.77 2.83
N HIS A 117 -20.57 -7.56 2.58
CA HIS A 117 -20.59 -6.98 1.24
C HIS A 117 -19.17 -6.79 0.69
N TRP A 118 -18.26 -6.25 1.49
CA TRP A 118 -16.85 -6.07 1.09
C TRP A 118 -16.19 -7.40 0.73
N ASN A 119 -16.28 -8.41 1.60
CA ASN A 119 -15.73 -9.75 1.34
C ASN A 119 -16.31 -10.37 0.08
N LYS A 120 -17.64 -10.31 -0.12
CA LYS A 120 -18.27 -10.85 -1.33
C LYS A 120 -17.77 -10.18 -2.62
N VAL A 121 -17.44 -8.90 -2.57
CA VAL A 121 -16.89 -8.16 -3.72
C VAL A 121 -15.47 -8.66 -4.05
N LEU A 122 -14.64 -8.87 -3.04
CA LEU A 122 -13.30 -9.41 -3.21
C LEU A 122 -13.32 -10.87 -3.69
N ASP A 123 -14.16 -11.71 -3.08
CA ASP A 123 -14.28 -13.14 -3.40
C ASP A 123 -14.75 -13.38 -4.84
N ALA A 124 -15.54 -12.47 -5.40
CA ALA A 124 -16.04 -12.56 -6.77
C ALA A 124 -15.17 -11.81 -7.79
N ASP A 125 -13.98 -11.32 -7.40
CA ASP A 125 -13.01 -10.65 -8.26
C ASP A 125 -13.57 -9.45 -9.05
N LEU A 126 -14.57 -8.77 -8.48
CA LEU A 126 -15.28 -7.65 -9.12
C LEU A 126 -14.39 -6.42 -9.37
N LEU A 127 -13.28 -6.32 -8.66
CA LEU A 127 -12.33 -5.21 -8.75
C LEU A 127 -11.29 -5.41 -9.86
N LYS A 128 -11.25 -6.57 -10.51
CA LYS A 128 -10.27 -6.88 -11.57
C LYS A 128 -10.18 -5.81 -12.66
N PRO A 129 -11.28 -5.25 -13.20
CA PRO A 129 -11.18 -4.20 -14.23
C PRO A 129 -10.44 -2.95 -13.75
N ILE A 130 -10.57 -2.61 -12.46
CA ILE A 130 -9.84 -1.47 -11.86
C ILE A 130 -8.37 -1.84 -11.68
N ALA A 131 -8.08 -3.06 -11.21
CA ALA A 131 -6.71 -3.55 -11.08
C ALA A 131 -5.96 -3.59 -12.43
N ASP A 132 -6.62 -4.06 -13.49
CA ASP A 132 -6.08 -4.09 -14.85
C ASP A 132 -5.81 -2.66 -15.36
N GLU A 133 -6.70 -1.70 -15.09
CA GLU A 133 -6.47 -0.29 -15.44
C GLU A 133 -5.25 0.29 -14.72
N ILE A 134 -5.09 -0.01 -13.43
CA ILE A 134 -3.93 0.45 -12.65
C ILE A 134 -2.65 -0.14 -13.23
N ALA A 135 -2.63 -1.45 -13.52
CA ALA A 135 -1.48 -2.09 -14.15
C ALA A 135 -1.14 -1.45 -15.50
N GLN A 136 -2.14 -1.18 -16.35
CA GLN A 136 -1.92 -0.59 -17.66
C GLN A 136 -1.43 0.87 -17.60
N LYS A 137 -1.97 1.69 -16.69
CA LYS A 137 -1.69 3.13 -16.64
C LYS A 137 -0.54 3.51 -15.72
N ALA A 138 -0.34 2.74 -14.66
CA ALA A 138 0.66 3.00 -13.65
C ALA A 138 1.85 2.02 -13.71
N ASP A 139 1.79 0.96 -14.52
CA ASP A 139 2.81 -0.09 -14.53
C ASP A 139 3.04 -0.69 -13.12
N VAL A 140 1.97 -0.73 -12.30
CA VAL A 140 1.96 -1.30 -10.95
C VAL A 140 0.87 -2.35 -10.86
N MET A 141 1.25 -3.58 -10.49
CA MET A 141 0.32 -4.71 -10.38
C MET A 141 -0.25 -4.82 -8.96
N LEU A 142 -1.57 -4.91 -8.87
CA LEU A 142 -2.26 -5.27 -7.62
C LEU A 142 -2.23 -6.79 -7.48
N ILE A 143 -1.48 -7.30 -6.50
CA ILE A 143 -1.31 -8.74 -6.25
C ILE A 143 -2.19 -9.29 -5.13
N GLY A 144 -3.05 -8.44 -4.56
CA GLY A 144 -3.98 -8.78 -3.48
C GLY A 144 -4.60 -7.55 -2.85
N TYR A 145 -5.52 -7.77 -1.91
CA TYR A 145 -6.22 -6.73 -1.18
C TYR A 145 -5.99 -6.91 0.33
N ALA A 146 -5.36 -5.93 0.95
CA ALA A 146 -5.28 -5.81 2.40
C ALA A 146 -6.38 -4.86 2.91
N GLY A 147 -6.55 -4.77 4.22
CA GLY A 147 -7.49 -3.83 4.84
C GLY A 147 -8.66 -4.54 5.52
N GLY A 148 -9.88 -4.02 5.30
CA GLY A 148 -11.09 -4.41 6.04
C GLY A 148 -11.35 -3.57 7.29
N GLY A 149 -10.51 -2.55 7.55
CA GLY A 149 -10.76 -1.57 8.60
C GLY A 149 -11.94 -0.65 8.26
N THR A 150 -12.81 -0.39 9.24
CA THR A 150 -13.87 0.63 9.10
C THR A 150 -13.32 1.99 9.49
N ARG A 151 -13.39 2.95 8.56
CA ARG A 151 -12.90 4.31 8.77
C ARG A 151 -13.97 5.16 9.45
N ASN A 152 -13.61 5.82 10.54
CA ASN A 152 -14.47 6.72 11.29
C ASN A 152 -13.81 8.10 11.41
N ILE A 153 -14.62 9.12 11.69
CA ILE A 153 -14.14 10.47 11.98
C ILE A 153 -13.62 10.45 13.41
N PHE A 154 -12.41 10.95 13.64
CA PHE A 154 -11.92 11.28 14.97
C PHE A 154 -11.73 12.79 15.07
N VAL A 155 -12.10 13.38 16.20
CA VAL A 155 -12.23 14.83 16.36
C VAL A 155 -11.82 15.31 17.75
N ASN A 156 -11.22 16.50 17.80
CA ASN A 156 -10.65 17.09 19.02
C ASN A 156 -11.68 17.72 19.97
N LYS A 157 -12.97 17.64 19.62
CA LYS A 157 -14.10 18.07 20.45
C LYS A 157 -15.30 17.15 20.23
N PRO A 158 -16.25 17.05 21.17
CA PRO A 158 -17.46 16.27 20.97
C PRO A 158 -18.26 16.75 19.75
N VAL A 159 -18.73 15.79 18.93
CA VAL A 159 -19.59 16.02 17.76
C VAL A 159 -20.64 14.91 17.73
N ARG A 160 -21.92 15.28 17.72
CA ARG A 160 -23.06 14.33 17.90
C ARG A 160 -24.08 14.36 16.77
N ASN A 161 -24.00 15.35 15.89
CA ASN A 161 -24.94 15.52 14.79
C ASN A 161 -24.28 16.29 13.62
N LEU A 162 -24.97 16.33 12.47
CA LEU A 162 -24.48 17.01 11.27
C LEU A 162 -24.33 18.53 11.45
N ALA A 163 -25.13 19.17 12.32
CA ALA A 163 -25.01 20.60 12.56
C ALA A 163 -23.67 20.93 13.25
N GLU A 164 -23.24 20.07 14.18
CA GLU A 164 -21.95 20.17 14.88
C GLU A 164 -20.75 19.83 13.97
N MET A 165 -20.97 19.05 12.89
CA MET A 165 -19.95 18.77 11.86
C MET A 165 -19.72 19.94 10.91
N LYS A 166 -20.66 20.88 10.81
CA LYS A 166 -20.59 21.96 9.84
C LYS A 166 -19.32 22.80 10.03
N ASN A 167 -18.61 23.03 8.92
CA ASN A 167 -17.35 23.77 8.83
C ASN A 167 -16.20 23.20 9.67
N LEU A 168 -16.31 21.98 10.22
CA LEU A 168 -15.18 21.34 10.87
C LEU A 168 -14.08 21.09 9.84
N LYS A 169 -12.90 21.61 10.14
CA LYS A 169 -11.71 21.38 9.32
C LYS A 169 -11.26 19.93 9.51
N VAL A 170 -11.37 19.12 8.46
CA VAL A 170 -11.07 17.69 8.49
C VAL A 170 -9.95 17.38 7.52
N ARG A 171 -8.96 16.61 7.96
CA ARG A 171 -7.97 16.06 7.05
C ARG A 171 -8.59 14.93 6.25
N VAL A 172 -8.32 14.93 4.95
CA VAL A 172 -8.66 13.83 4.03
C VAL A 172 -7.45 13.35 3.23
N GLN A 173 -7.57 12.15 2.66
CA GLN A 173 -6.60 11.63 1.68
C GLN A 173 -6.65 12.43 0.35
N GLY A 174 -5.66 12.20 -0.52
CA GLY A 174 -5.43 13.03 -1.71
C GLY A 174 -6.45 12.89 -2.84
N ALA A 175 -7.22 11.79 -2.90
CA ALA A 175 -8.18 11.61 -4.00
C ALA A 175 -9.40 12.53 -3.85
N PRO A 176 -9.85 13.20 -4.92
CA PRO A 176 -10.97 14.16 -4.86
C PRO A 176 -12.28 13.61 -4.29
N ILE A 177 -12.53 12.29 -4.38
CA ILE A 177 -13.73 11.66 -3.82
C ILE A 177 -13.82 11.84 -2.30
N TRP A 178 -12.68 11.85 -1.60
CA TRP A 178 -12.65 12.08 -0.16
C TRP A 178 -13.05 13.51 0.19
N SER A 179 -12.44 14.52 -0.43
CA SER A 179 -12.83 15.91 -0.23
C SER A 179 -14.30 16.15 -0.59
N ARG A 180 -14.80 15.58 -1.69
CA ARG A 180 -16.20 15.73 -2.09
C ARG A 180 -17.16 15.12 -1.06
N THR A 181 -16.84 13.95 -0.52
CA THR A 181 -17.67 13.27 0.49
C THR A 181 -17.80 14.11 1.74
N PHE A 182 -16.68 14.59 2.28
CA PHE A 182 -16.68 15.38 3.51
C PHE A 182 -17.28 16.78 3.31
N ALA A 183 -17.07 17.41 2.16
CA ALA A 183 -17.75 18.65 1.81
C ALA A 183 -19.28 18.48 1.67
N ALA A 184 -19.74 17.34 1.15
CA ALA A 184 -21.17 17.06 0.97
C ALA A 184 -21.94 16.98 2.31
N ILE A 185 -21.27 16.58 3.39
CA ILE A 185 -21.84 16.59 4.75
C ILE A 185 -21.59 17.91 5.51
N GLY A 186 -21.05 18.93 4.83
CA GLY A 186 -20.87 20.27 5.37
C GLY A 186 -19.56 20.51 6.11
N MET A 187 -18.61 19.58 6.10
CA MET A 187 -17.27 19.77 6.68
C MET A 187 -16.36 20.57 5.72
N SER A 188 -15.20 20.99 6.21
CA SER A 188 -14.18 21.72 5.44
C SER A 188 -12.94 20.84 5.25
N PRO A 189 -12.90 20.01 4.20
CA PRO A 189 -11.81 19.07 3.99
C PRO A 189 -10.53 19.76 3.49
N THR A 190 -9.38 19.32 4.02
CA THR A 190 -8.05 19.72 3.57
C THR A 190 -7.19 18.48 3.37
N VAL A 191 -6.47 18.41 2.25
CA VAL A 191 -5.48 17.34 2.04
C VAL A 191 -4.22 17.68 2.82
N ILE A 192 -3.84 16.82 3.77
CA ILE A 192 -2.64 16.95 4.61
C ILE A 192 -1.92 15.60 4.63
N ALA A 193 -0.58 15.62 4.61
CA ALA A 193 0.23 14.42 4.66
C ALA A 193 -0.06 13.61 5.93
N TYR A 194 -0.03 12.28 5.85
CA TYR A 194 -0.52 11.42 6.93
C TYR A 194 0.27 11.59 8.24
N ASN A 195 1.58 11.78 8.15
CA ASN A 195 2.47 12.04 9.28
C ASN A 195 2.32 13.46 9.88
N GLU A 196 1.67 14.40 9.19
CA GLU A 196 1.43 15.76 9.68
C GLU A 196 0.10 15.89 10.44
N VAL A 197 -0.79 14.90 10.35
CA VAL A 197 -2.15 14.95 10.91
C VAL A 197 -2.15 15.21 12.41
N TYR A 198 -1.30 14.51 13.16
CA TYR A 198 -1.22 14.66 14.61
C TYR A 198 -0.94 16.12 14.99
N ASN A 199 0.15 16.68 14.44
CA ASN A 199 0.58 18.05 14.71
C ASN A 199 -0.44 19.07 14.19
N ALA A 200 -1.09 18.79 13.06
CA ALA A 200 -2.10 19.68 12.50
C ALA A 200 -3.34 19.79 13.41
N ILE A 201 -3.74 18.70 14.09
CA ILE A 201 -4.81 18.74 15.10
C ILE A 201 -4.30 19.38 16.39
N GLN A 202 -3.12 18.99 16.87
CA GLN A 202 -2.52 19.52 18.10
C GLN A 202 -2.39 21.05 18.05
N ASN A 203 -1.99 21.60 16.91
CA ASN A 203 -1.81 23.03 16.70
C ASN A 203 -3.07 23.76 16.21
N GLY A 204 -4.21 23.07 16.11
CA GLY A 204 -5.50 23.66 15.73
C GLY A 204 -5.62 24.10 14.26
N VAL A 205 -4.74 23.62 13.37
CA VAL A 205 -4.84 23.86 11.92
C VAL A 205 -6.09 23.18 11.36
N ILE A 206 -6.34 21.96 11.83
CA ILE A 206 -7.55 21.16 11.60
C ILE A 206 -8.14 20.72 12.95
N SER A 207 -9.37 20.23 12.94
CA SER A 207 -10.06 19.74 14.15
C SER A 207 -10.29 18.23 14.13
N ALA A 208 -10.25 17.62 12.95
CA ALA A 208 -10.60 16.22 12.76
C ALA A 208 -9.74 15.55 11.69
N GLY A 209 -9.69 14.22 11.74
CA GLY A 209 -9.29 13.36 10.64
C GLY A 209 -10.28 12.21 10.49
N GLU A 210 -10.00 11.33 9.54
CA GLU A 210 -10.74 10.09 9.33
C GLU A 210 -9.76 8.94 9.14
N ASN A 211 -10.01 7.81 9.81
CA ASN A 211 -9.17 6.62 9.70
C ASN A 211 -9.82 5.39 10.34
N GLU A 212 -9.29 4.21 10.06
CA GLU A 212 -9.61 2.98 10.79
C GLU A 212 -8.88 2.88 12.13
N ALA A 213 -9.39 2.04 13.03
CA ALA A 213 -8.89 1.90 14.40
C ALA A 213 -7.38 1.61 14.47
N ALA A 214 -6.88 0.69 13.63
CA ALA A 214 -5.46 0.33 13.63
C ALA A 214 -4.54 1.52 13.29
N GLY A 215 -4.94 2.34 12.32
CA GLY A 215 -4.22 3.57 11.99
C GLY A 215 -4.34 4.65 13.08
N VAL A 216 -5.52 4.82 13.70
CA VAL A 216 -5.72 5.74 14.85
C VAL A 216 -4.80 5.37 16.01
N GLU A 217 -4.72 4.08 16.33
CA GLU A 217 -3.88 3.55 17.41
C GLU A 217 -2.39 3.70 17.08
N SER A 218 -1.95 3.21 15.91
CA SER A 218 -0.54 3.23 15.52
C SER A 218 0.04 4.64 15.41
N MET A 219 -0.77 5.62 15.01
CA MET A 219 -0.35 7.02 14.89
C MET A 219 -0.68 7.85 16.13
N LYS A 220 -1.27 7.23 17.16
CA LYS A 220 -1.71 7.87 18.40
C LYS A 220 -2.64 9.07 18.19
N PHE A 221 -3.45 9.03 17.13
CA PHE A 221 -4.38 10.13 16.85
C PHE A 221 -5.42 10.34 17.95
N TYR A 222 -5.69 9.31 18.77
CA TYR A 222 -6.55 9.41 19.94
C TYR A 222 -6.06 10.43 20.99
N GLU A 223 -4.76 10.77 21.03
CA GLU A 223 -4.22 11.76 21.98
C GLU A 223 -4.67 13.19 21.63
N VAL A 224 -4.92 13.47 20.36
CA VAL A 224 -5.28 14.81 19.86
C VAL A 224 -6.71 14.89 19.33
N GLY A 225 -7.32 13.75 19.00
CA GLY A 225 -8.72 13.59 18.59
C GLY A 225 -9.40 12.46 19.36
N PRO A 226 -9.70 12.63 20.65
CA PRO A 226 -10.19 11.56 21.51
C PRO A 226 -11.67 11.19 21.30
N ASN A 227 -12.40 11.95 20.47
CA ASN A 227 -13.81 11.68 20.20
C ASN A 227 -13.91 10.97 18.85
N LEU A 228 -14.50 9.78 18.86
CA LEU A 228 -14.83 8.97 17.69
C LEU A 228 -16.36 8.95 17.49
#